data_AF-A0A3C1KWW2-F1
#
_entry.id   AF-A0A3C1KWW2-F1
#
_cell.length_a   1.000
_cell.length_b   1.000
_cell.length_c   1.000
_cell.angle_alpha   90.00
_cell.angle_beta   90.00
_cell.angle_gamma   90.00
#
_symmetry.space_group_name_H-M   'P 1'
#
loop_
_entity.id
_entity.type
_entity.pdbx_description
1 polymer ?
#
loop_
_entity_poly.entity_id
_entity_poly.type
_entity_poly.pdbx_seq_one_letter_code
_entity_poly.pdbx_strand_id
1 'polypeptide(L)'
;MLEETGLASMSRFGSELLDVDVHAIPAIGHEPAHLHHDLRVAFSAQDWTLRAQQTEVDDVRWYPWDELEHGVLTDESVLRATRRIRRLLRC
;
A
#
# COMPACT_ATOMS: atom_id res chain seq x y z
N MET A 1 6.42 -5.23 1.86
CA MET A 1 6.55 -5.68 0.45
C MET A 1 7.12 -7.10 0.32
N LEU A 2 8.44 -7.37 0.40
CA LEU A 2 8.92 -8.75 0.19
C LEU A 2 8.36 -9.74 1.22
N GLU A 3 8.44 -9.43 2.51
CA GLU A 3 7.96 -10.33 3.58
C GLU A 3 6.44 -10.56 3.46
N GLU A 4 5.68 -9.48 3.28
CA GLU A 4 4.21 -9.54 3.25
C GLU A 4 3.62 -10.05 1.92
N THR A 5 4.24 -9.78 0.77
CA THR A 5 3.66 -10.09 -0.55
C THR A 5 4.47 -11.09 -1.37
N GLY A 6 5.73 -11.33 -1.00
CA GLY A 6 6.67 -12.14 -1.77
C GLY A 6 7.24 -11.46 -3.01
N LEU A 7 6.93 -10.17 -3.25
CA LEU A 7 7.47 -9.44 -4.39
C LEU A 7 8.94 -9.08 -4.17
N ALA A 8 9.83 -9.82 -4.83
CA ALA A 8 11.28 -9.59 -4.79
C ALA A 8 11.77 -8.69 -5.93
N SER A 9 11.12 -8.72 -7.09
CA SER A 9 11.55 -8.00 -8.29
C SER A 9 10.64 -6.79 -8.55
N MET A 10 11.14 -5.60 -8.20
CA MET A 10 10.41 -4.35 -8.34
C MET A 10 11.36 -3.21 -8.72
N SER A 11 10.84 -2.20 -9.42
CA SER A 11 11.54 -0.94 -9.65
C SER A 11 10.79 0.21 -8.96
N ARG A 12 11.55 1.19 -8.45
CA ARG A 12 10.96 2.40 -7.87
C ARG A 12 10.19 3.16 -8.95
N PHE A 13 8.94 3.53 -8.66
CA PHE A 13 8.15 4.38 -9.55
C PHE A 13 8.32 5.85 -9.13
N GLY A 14 8.99 6.63 -9.97
CA GLY A 14 9.39 8.01 -9.67
C GLY A 14 10.57 8.12 -8.69
N SER A 15 11.11 9.33 -8.54
CA SER A 15 12.17 9.65 -7.56
C SER A 15 11.60 10.13 -6.21
N GLU A 16 10.42 10.75 -6.23
CA GLU A 16 9.81 11.41 -5.08
C GLU A 16 8.97 10.46 -4.22
N LEU A 17 8.58 10.94 -3.04
CA LEU A 17 7.49 10.33 -2.28
C LEU A 17 6.18 10.42 -3.10
N LEU A 18 5.38 9.36 -3.04
CA LEU A 18 4.05 9.33 -3.62
C LEU A 18 3.08 10.20 -2.79
N ASP A 19 3.15 10.06 -1.47
CA ASP A 19 2.26 10.72 -0.51
C ASP A 19 2.89 10.74 0.89
N VAL A 20 2.40 11.62 1.74
CA VAL A 20 2.62 11.57 3.20
C VAL A 20 1.25 11.51 3.87
N ASP A 21 1.01 10.48 4.67
CA ASP A 21 -0.22 10.35 5.45
C ASP A 21 0.08 10.46 6.94
N VAL A 22 -0.76 11.19 7.67
CA VAL A 22 -0.64 11.30 9.12
C VAL A 22 -1.97 10.91 9.74
N HIS A 23 -1.98 9.88 10.57
CA HIS A 23 -3.19 9.39 11.21
C HIS A 23 -2.90 8.96 12.66
N ALA A 24 -3.93 9.04 13.50
CA ALA A 24 -3.83 8.65 14.88
C ALA A 24 -4.01 7.15 15.04
N ILE A 25 -3.12 6.52 15.80
CA ILE A 25 -3.30 5.17 16.31
C ILE A 25 -3.84 5.30 17.74
N PRO A 26 -4.99 4.67 18.06
CA PRO A 26 -5.51 4.69 19.42
C PRO A 26 -4.57 3.94 20.37
N ALA A 27 -4.70 4.19 21.67
CA ALA A 27 -3.93 3.45 22.66
C ALA A 27 -4.30 1.95 22.62
N ILE A 28 -3.30 1.07 22.61
CA ILE A 28 -3.46 -0.39 22.60
C ILE A 28 -2.58 -0.99 23.70
N GLY A 29 -3.20 -1.63 24.70
CA GLY A 29 -2.47 -2.21 25.83
C GLY A 29 -1.68 -1.16 26.60
N HIS A 30 -0.35 -1.29 26.60
CA HIS A 30 0.56 -0.34 27.25
C HIS A 30 1.07 0.76 26.31
N GLU A 31 0.72 0.71 25.02
CA GLU A 31 1.14 1.69 24.04
C GLU A 31 0.18 2.89 24.05
N PRO A 32 0.66 4.12 24.31
CA PRO A 32 -0.18 5.31 24.30
C PRO A 32 -0.64 5.64 22.89
N ALA A 33 -1.76 6.37 22.80
CA ALA A 33 -2.20 6.93 21.53
C ALA A 33 -1.11 7.85 20.95
N HIS A 34 -0.86 7.72 19.66
CA HIS A 34 0.21 8.45 18.98
C HIS A 34 -0.12 8.66 17.50
N LEU A 35 0.71 9.43 16.81
CA LEU A 35 0.56 9.67 15.37
C LEU A 35 1.52 8.76 14.60
N HIS A 36 0.98 8.07 13.62
CA HIS A 36 1.77 7.48 12.54
C HIS A 36 2.00 8.54 11.45
N HIS A 37 3.25 8.64 11.00
CA HIS A 37 3.68 9.46 9.87
C HIS A 37 4.13 8.55 8.73
N ASP A 38 3.20 8.17 7.88
CA ASP A 38 3.46 7.25 6.77
C ASP A 38 4.09 7.99 5.60
N LEU A 39 5.32 7.62 5.25
CA LEU A 39 5.97 8.05 4.01
C LEU A 39 5.71 7.01 2.93
N ARG A 40 4.97 7.37 1.89
CA ARG A 40 4.52 6.40 0.88
C ARG A 40 5.37 6.50 -0.37
N VAL A 41 5.81 5.34 -0.83
CA VAL A 41 6.67 5.17 -2.00
C VAL A 41 6.00 4.20 -2.97
N ALA A 42 6.00 4.56 -4.25
CA ALA A 42 5.45 3.70 -5.30
C ALA A 42 6.54 2.82 -5.91
N PHE A 43 6.16 1.60 -6.26
CA PHE A 43 6.98 0.64 -7.00
C PHE A 43 6.16 0.01 -8.12
N SER A 44 6.83 -0.34 -9.21
CA SER A 44 6.30 -1.23 -10.24
C SER A 44 6.88 -2.61 -10.04
N ALA A 45 6.03 -3.62 -9.90
CA ALA A 45 6.49 -5.00 -9.95
C ALA A 45 6.95 -5.34 -11.38
N GLN A 46 7.97 -6.19 -11.48
CA GLN A 46 8.52 -6.66 -12.76
C GLN A 46 7.82 -7.95 -13.23
N ASP A 47 7.09 -8.61 -12.33
CA ASP A 47 6.24 -9.75 -12.60
C ASP A 47 5.03 -9.74 -11.64
N TRP A 48 4.10 -10.66 -11.86
CA TRP A 48 2.83 -10.72 -11.12
C TRP A 48 2.85 -11.73 -9.96
N THR A 49 3.98 -12.37 -9.70
CA THR A 49 4.09 -13.50 -8.76
C THR A 49 4.00 -13.00 -7.33
N LEU A 50 3.02 -13.51 -6.59
CA LEU A 50 2.87 -13.26 -5.16
C LEU A 50 3.21 -14.52 -4.38
N ARG A 51 3.98 -14.36 -3.30
CA ARG A 51 4.44 -15.43 -2.39
C ARG A 51 4.48 -14.91 -0.96
N ALA A 52 3.34 -14.44 -0.46
CA ALA A 52 3.22 -13.93 0.91
C ALA A 52 3.58 -14.99 1.96
N GLN A 53 4.11 -14.53 3.09
CA GLN A 53 4.28 -15.37 4.27
C GLN A 53 2.94 -15.50 5.00
N GLN A 54 2.31 -16.67 4.85
CA GLN A 54 0.98 -16.94 5.43
C GLN A 54 0.95 -16.93 6.97
N THR A 55 2.11 -16.93 7.62
CA THR A 55 2.20 -16.80 9.09
C THR A 55 1.97 -15.37 9.58
N GLU A 56 2.13 -14.38 8.69
CA GLU A 56 2.05 -12.95 9.02
C GLU A 56 0.93 -12.23 8.25
N VAL A 57 0.49 -12.80 7.11
CA VAL A 57 -0.50 -12.19 6.21
C VAL A 57 -1.60 -13.19 5.90
N ASP A 58 -2.85 -12.77 6.08
CA ASP A 58 -4.04 -13.60 5.82
C ASP A 58 -4.22 -13.91 4.32
N ASP A 59 -4.07 -12.90 3.45
CA ASP A 59 -4.16 -13.05 1.99
C ASP A 59 -3.43 -11.92 1.25
N VAL A 60 -3.01 -12.20 0.01
CA VAL A 60 -2.44 -11.20 -0.90
C VAL A 60 -2.92 -11.43 -2.33
N ARG A 61 -3.33 -10.35 -2.99
CA ARG A 61 -3.68 -10.39 -4.41
C ARG A 61 -3.47 -9.06 -5.09
N TRP A 62 -3.43 -9.11 -6.41
CA TRP A 62 -3.53 -7.91 -7.24
C TRP A 62 -4.99 -7.47 -7.34
N TYR A 63 -5.20 -6.15 -7.29
CA TYR A 63 -6.50 -5.53 -7.48
C TYR A 63 -6.52 -4.77 -8.80
N PRO A 64 -7.43 -5.12 -9.72
CA PRO A 64 -7.72 -4.31 -10.90
C PRO A 64 -8.14 -2.88 -10.53
N TRP A 65 -7.84 -1.93 -11.40
CA TRP A 65 -8.07 -0.50 -11.16
C TRP A 65 -9.55 -0.13 -11.01
N ASP A 66 -10.42 -0.82 -11.72
CA ASP A 66 -11.88 -0.70 -11.68
C ASP A 66 -12.46 -1.26 -10.38
N GLU A 67 -11.89 -2.35 -9.86
CA GLU A 67 -12.27 -2.92 -8.57
C GLU A 67 -11.95 -1.95 -7.42
N LEU A 68 -10.77 -1.30 -7.47
CA LEU A 68 -10.37 -0.30 -6.46
C LEU A 68 -11.32 0.92 -6.40
N GLU A 69 -12.00 1.25 -7.50
CA GLU A 69 -12.93 2.38 -7.55
C GLU A 69 -14.33 2.05 -6.99
N HIS A 70 -14.73 0.76 -6.98
CA HIS A 70 -16.13 0.38 -6.75
C HIS A 70 -16.37 -0.82 -5.82
N GLY A 71 -15.34 -1.59 -5.46
CA GLY A 71 -15.51 -2.91 -4.87
C GLY A 71 -14.64 -3.24 -3.66
N VAL A 72 -13.55 -2.51 -3.42
CA VAL A 72 -12.64 -2.82 -2.31
C VAL A 72 -13.04 -2.08 -1.04
N LEU A 73 -13.39 -2.84 0.00
CA LEU A 73 -13.56 -2.29 1.34
C LEU A 73 -12.19 -2.10 1.98
N THR A 74 -11.68 -0.88 1.92
CA THR A 74 -10.42 -0.46 2.56
C THR A 74 -10.52 1.00 2.98
N ASP A 75 -9.53 1.48 3.73
CA ASP A 75 -9.53 2.83 4.26
C ASP A 75 -9.26 3.88 3.17
N GLU A 76 -9.84 5.07 3.35
CA GLU A 76 -9.65 6.22 2.45
C GLU A 76 -8.16 6.59 2.30
N SER A 77 -7.35 6.35 3.34
CA SER A 77 -5.89 6.54 3.27
C SER A 77 -5.27 5.71 2.13
N VAL A 78 -5.68 4.45 1.97
CA VAL A 78 -5.21 3.56 0.89
C VAL A 78 -5.76 4.02 -0.46
N LEU A 79 -7.08 4.29 -0.53
CA LEU A 79 -7.74 4.73 -1.77
C LEU A 79 -7.19 6.06 -2.30
N ARG A 80 -6.73 6.95 -1.42
CA ARG A 80 -6.06 8.20 -1.82
C ARG A 80 -4.73 7.93 -2.51
N ALA A 81 -3.92 7.01 -1.97
CA ALA A 81 -2.63 6.64 -2.57
C ALA A 81 -2.82 6.01 -3.96
N THR A 82 -3.80 5.12 -4.14
CA THR A 82 -4.08 4.49 -5.44
C THR A 82 -4.54 5.52 -6.49
N ARG A 83 -5.39 6.48 -6.11
CA ARG A 83 -5.79 7.59 -6.99
C ARG A 83 -4.61 8.46 -7.42
N ARG A 84 -3.65 8.73 -6.52
CA ARG A 84 -2.41 9.45 -6.88
C ARG A 84 -1.60 8.68 -7.91
N ILE A 85 -1.39 7.37 -7.72
CA ILE A 85 -0.69 6.53 -8.71
C ILE A 85 -1.41 6.57 -10.06
N ARG A 86 -2.73 6.39 -10.07
CA ARG A 86 -3.54 6.40 -11.30
C ARG A 86 -3.48 7.73 -12.05
N ARG A 87 -3.34 8.86 -11.34
CA ARG A 87 -3.10 10.17 -11.97
C ARG A 87 -1.72 10.25 -12.61
N LEU A 88 -0.69 9.73 -11.95
CA LEU A 88 0.69 9.73 -12.47
C LEU A 88 0.86 8.82 -13.70
N LEU A 89 0.10 7.73 -13.80
CA LEU A 89 0.12 6.83 -14.96
C LEU A 89 -0.62 7.35 -16.20
N ARG A 90 -1.42 8.41 -16.05
CA ARG A 90 -2.20 9.02 -17.14
C ARG A 90 -1.52 10.25 -17.77
N CYS A 91 -0.39 10.68 -17.20
CA CYS A 91 0.47 11.73 -17.72
C CYS A 91 1.58 11.10 -18.59
#